data_AF-A0A2N5K816-F1
#
_entry.id   AF-A0A2N5K816-F1
#
_cell.length_a   1.000
_cell.length_b   1.000
_cell.length_c   1.000
_cell.angle_alpha   90.00
_cell.angle_beta   90.00
_cell.angle_gamma   90.00
#
_symmetry.space_group_name_H-M   'P 1'
#
loop_
_entity.id
_entity.type
_entity.pdbx_description
1 polymer ?
#
loop_
_entity_poly.entity_id
_entity_poly.type
_entity_poly.pdbx_seq_one_letter_code
_entity_poly.pdbx_strand_id
1 'polypeptide(L)'
;MRLQKVASALALANSFIGITGLLGPFVTGNDDRFINIRPGYLYGVFGMNWLHALLHLMVGVVGLFWRQTNTGATSYMRLHAGLFGMLAPIGVLRVRGSQQIHMVMGMAVNMPANLVHVAWAAIGLVFARR
;
A
#
# COMPACT_ATOMS: atom_id res chain seq x y z
N MET A 1 -14.69 9.97 16.75
CA MET A 1 -14.52 8.52 17.00
C MET A 1 -14.54 7.64 15.75
N ARG A 2 -15.44 7.81 14.76
CA ARG A 2 -15.45 6.95 13.55
C ARG A 2 -14.21 7.12 12.65
N LEU A 3 -13.75 8.36 12.43
CA LEU A 3 -12.58 8.66 11.59
C LEU A 3 -11.29 8.00 12.09
N GLN A 4 -10.98 8.16 13.38
CA GLN A 4 -9.76 7.57 13.97
C GLN A 4 -9.74 6.04 13.85
N LYS A 5 -10.90 5.37 13.96
CA LYS A 5 -11.00 3.91 13.75
C LYS A 5 -10.66 3.51 12.32
N VAL A 6 -11.17 4.25 11.33
CA VAL A 6 -10.85 4.02 9.91
C VAL A 6 -9.37 4.29 9.63
N ALA A 7 -8.84 5.40 10.15
CA ALA A 7 -7.41 5.71 10.08
C ALA A 7 -6.55 4.60 10.70
N SER A 8 -6.96 4.08 11.86
CA SER A 8 -6.28 2.95 12.52
C SER A 8 -6.27 1.71 11.63
N ALA A 9 -7.42 1.35 11.05
CA ALA A 9 -7.53 0.16 10.21
C ALA A 9 -6.65 0.25 8.97
N LEU A 10 -6.64 1.39 8.28
CA LEU A 10 -5.79 1.62 7.11
C LEU A 10 -4.31 1.65 7.45
N ALA A 11 -3.95 2.26 8.58
CA ALA A 11 -2.58 2.30 9.05
C ALA A 11 -2.06 0.89 9.38
N LEU A 12 -2.86 0.11 10.11
CA LEU A 12 -2.55 -1.28 10.44
C LEU A 12 -2.43 -2.15 9.18
N ALA A 13 -3.35 -1.99 8.21
CA ALA A 13 -3.29 -2.74 6.96
C ALA A 13 -2.01 -2.41 6.16
N ASN A 14 -1.64 -1.13 6.08
CA ASN A 14 -0.40 -0.71 5.42
C ASN A 14 0.85 -1.24 6.16
N SER A 15 0.89 -1.16 7.49
CA SER A 15 1.98 -1.72 8.28
C SER A 15 2.08 -3.24 8.10
N PHE A 16 0.96 -3.95 8.12
CA PHE A 16 0.91 -5.40 7.91
C PHE A 16 1.44 -5.78 6.52
N ILE A 17 0.90 -5.16 5.46
CA ILE A 17 1.36 -5.38 4.08
C ILE A 17 2.84 -5.05 3.92
N GLY A 18 3.32 -3.97 4.56
CA GLY A 18 4.73 -3.61 4.54
C GLY A 18 5.61 -4.64 5.23
N ILE A 19 5.22 -5.14 6.41
CA ILE A 19 5.96 -6.18 7.14
C ILE A 19 5.99 -7.47 6.32
N THR A 20 4.84 -7.97 5.89
CA THR A 20 4.78 -9.24 5.15
C THR A 20 5.41 -9.12 3.76
N GLY A 21 5.29 -7.97 3.12
CA GLY A 21 5.93 -7.68 1.83
C GLY A 21 7.44 -7.56 1.92
N LEU A 22 8.02 -7.28 3.10
CA LEU A 22 9.46 -7.31 3.34
C LEU A 22 10.00 -8.70 3.62
N LEU A 23 9.13 -9.64 4.02
CA LEU A 23 9.51 -10.99 4.40
C LEU A 23 9.34 -11.93 3.21
N GLY A 24 10.47 -12.45 2.70
CA GLY A 24 10.53 -13.35 1.55
C GLY A 24 9.56 -14.54 1.61
N PRO A 25 9.35 -15.21 2.77
CA PRO A 25 8.40 -16.32 2.87
C PRO A 25 6.95 -16.00 2.49
N PHE A 26 6.53 -14.73 2.49
CA PHE A 26 5.17 -14.33 2.08
C PHE A 26 5.10 -13.86 0.62
N VAL A 27 6.25 -13.80 -0.08
CA VAL A 27 6.38 -13.27 -1.43
C VAL A 27 6.90 -14.36 -2.36
N THR A 28 6.00 -14.94 -3.15
CA THR A 28 6.35 -15.97 -4.14
C THR A 28 7.35 -15.43 -5.15
N GLY A 29 8.39 -16.21 -5.44
CA GLY A 29 9.51 -15.81 -6.30
C GLY A 29 10.72 -15.24 -5.54
N ASN A 30 10.69 -15.27 -4.20
CA ASN A 30 11.80 -14.90 -3.34
C ASN A 30 12.20 -16.02 -2.36
N ASP A 31 12.07 -17.26 -2.83
CA ASP A 31 12.16 -18.48 -2.03
C ASP A 31 13.58 -18.74 -1.48
N ASP A 32 14.59 -18.01 -1.97
CA ASP A 32 15.99 -18.11 -1.57
C ASP A 32 16.39 -17.18 -0.40
N ARG A 33 15.50 -16.29 0.08
CA ARG A 33 15.86 -15.21 1.03
C ARG A 33 14.80 -14.95 2.09
N PHE A 34 15.27 -14.58 3.28
CA PHE A 34 14.38 -14.11 4.34
C PHE A 34 13.81 -12.71 4.07
N ILE A 35 14.57 -11.84 3.38
CA ILE A 35 14.17 -10.46 3.05
C ILE A 35 13.83 -10.36 1.57
N ASN A 36 12.68 -9.74 1.26
CA ASN A 36 12.13 -9.63 -0.08
C ASN A 36 12.86 -8.62 -0.98
N ILE A 37 14.04 -8.91 -1.48
CA ILE A 37 14.81 -7.92 -2.28
C ILE A 37 14.55 -7.96 -3.80
N ARG A 38 13.66 -8.82 -4.29
CA ARG A 38 13.34 -8.98 -5.72
C ARG A 38 11.83 -8.81 -5.95
N PRO A 39 11.40 -8.43 -7.17
CA PRO A 39 9.98 -8.47 -7.52
C PRO A 39 9.41 -9.89 -7.41
N GLY A 40 8.28 -10.02 -6.72
CA GLY A 40 7.53 -11.27 -6.57
C GLY A 40 6.06 -11.00 -6.24
N TYR A 41 5.31 -12.06 -5.95
CA TYR A 41 3.88 -11.96 -5.65
C TYR A 41 3.63 -12.14 -4.15
N LEU A 42 3.28 -11.06 -3.45
CA LEU A 42 2.80 -11.13 -2.08
C LEU A 42 1.48 -11.92 -2.05
N TYR A 43 1.45 -12.97 -1.23
CA TYR A 43 0.34 -13.93 -1.12
C TYR A 43 -0.05 -14.58 -2.47
N GLY A 44 0.90 -14.67 -3.41
CA GLY A 44 0.67 -15.24 -4.74
C GLY A 44 -0.17 -14.37 -5.67
N VAL A 45 -0.55 -13.14 -5.27
CA VAL A 45 -1.48 -12.29 -6.05
C VAL A 45 -0.92 -10.91 -6.32
N PHE A 46 -0.30 -10.25 -5.35
CA PHE A 46 0.01 -8.83 -5.45
C PHE A 46 1.47 -8.60 -5.80
N GLY A 47 1.75 -7.91 -6.91
CA GLY A 47 3.11 -7.53 -7.27
C GLY A 47 3.75 -6.71 -6.16
N MET A 48 4.91 -7.14 -5.68
CA MET A 48 5.58 -6.59 -4.50
C MET A 48 7.09 -6.76 -4.60
N ASN A 49 7.84 -5.75 -4.14
CA ASN A 49 9.28 -5.80 -3.91
C ASN A 49 9.61 -5.06 -2.61
N TRP A 50 10.88 -5.10 -2.15
CA TRP A 50 11.27 -4.44 -0.91
C TRP A 50 10.87 -2.96 -0.86
N LEU A 51 11.03 -2.22 -1.97
CA LEU A 51 10.76 -0.78 -2.01
C LEU A 51 9.26 -0.50 -1.83
N HIS A 52 8.42 -1.26 -2.52
CA HIS A 52 6.97 -1.16 -2.41
C HIS A 52 6.50 -1.53 -0.99
N ALA A 53 7.06 -2.59 -0.41
CA ALA A 53 6.77 -3.01 0.95
C ALA A 53 7.22 -1.96 1.99
N LEU A 54 8.39 -1.37 1.81
CA LEU A 54 8.90 -0.30 2.66
C LEU A 54 7.99 0.92 2.63
N LEU A 55 7.51 1.34 1.46
CA LEU A 55 6.58 2.45 1.34
C LEU A 55 5.28 2.18 2.11
N HIS A 56 4.71 0.99 1.98
CA HIS A 56 3.55 0.58 2.77
C HIS A 56 3.83 0.64 4.28
N LEU A 57 4.98 0.13 4.72
CA LEU A 57 5.36 0.17 6.12
C LEU A 57 5.46 1.61 6.64
N MET A 58 6.13 2.49 5.90
CA MET A 58 6.27 3.90 6.27
C MET A 58 4.92 4.61 6.35
N VAL A 59 4.05 4.42 5.36
CA VAL A 59 2.69 4.99 5.35
C VAL A 59 1.87 4.46 6.53
N GLY A 60 2.01 3.17 6.86
CA GLY A 60 1.35 2.56 8.01
C GLY A 60 1.82 3.16 9.34
N VAL A 61 3.13 3.26 9.55
CA VAL A 61 3.72 3.84 10.77
C VAL A 61 3.31 5.30 10.95
N VAL A 62 3.35 6.12 9.89
CA VAL A 62 2.87 7.51 9.93
C VAL A 62 1.40 7.56 10.35
N GLY A 63 0.56 6.68 9.81
CA GLY A 63 -0.85 6.60 10.18
C GLY A 63 -1.08 6.21 11.64
N LEU A 64 -0.30 5.27 12.17
CA LEU A 64 -0.36 4.86 13.58
C LEU A 64 0.01 6.00 14.54
N PHE A 65 0.94 6.85 14.13
CA PHE A 65 1.33 8.04 14.87
C PHE A 65 0.28 9.16 14.77
N TRP A 66 -0.25 9.45 13.57
CA TRP A 66 -1.17 10.56 13.36
C TRP A 66 -2.61 10.30 13.81
N ARG A 67 -3.05 9.05 13.90
CA ARG A 67 -4.45 8.71 14.27
C ARG A 67 -4.90 9.16 15.67
N GLN A 68 -3.98 9.60 16.53
CA GLN A 68 -4.25 9.89 17.94
C GLN A 68 -5.22 11.06 18.14
N THR A 69 -5.31 11.97 17.17
CA THR A 69 -6.24 13.12 17.19
C THR A 69 -7.12 13.11 15.94
N ASN A 70 -8.26 13.81 15.96
CA ASN A 70 -9.09 13.95 14.75
C ASN A 70 -8.32 14.65 13.63
N THR A 71 -7.64 15.76 13.94
CA THR A 71 -6.82 16.50 12.96
C THR A 71 -5.74 15.62 12.34
N GLY A 72 -5.01 14.84 13.16
CA GLY A 72 -4.01 13.92 12.64
C GLY A 72 -4.61 12.79 11.82
N ALA A 73 -5.74 12.23 12.23
CA ALA A 73 -6.46 11.23 11.43
C ALA A 73 -6.93 11.78 10.08
N THR A 74 -7.43 13.02 10.02
CA THR A 74 -7.78 13.71 8.77
C THR A 74 -6.54 13.94 7.90
N SER A 75 -5.43 14.40 8.49
CA SER A 75 -4.15 14.58 7.77
C SER A 75 -3.65 13.26 7.19
N TYR A 76 -3.78 12.16 7.92
CA TYR A 76 -3.42 10.83 7.43
C TYR A 76 -4.32 10.39 6.27
N MET A 77 -5.64 10.62 6.36
CA MET A 77 -6.55 10.33 5.24
C MET A 77 -6.21 11.15 3.98
N ARG A 78 -5.81 12.41 4.13
CA ARG A 78 -5.36 13.25 3.01
C ARG A 78 -4.07 12.74 2.39
N LEU A 79 -3.08 12.40 3.21
CA LEU A 79 -1.82 11.80 2.76
C LEU A 79 -2.11 10.50 1.99
N HIS A 80 -2.92 9.62 2.57
CA HIS A 80 -3.28 8.33 2.00
C HIS A 80 -4.03 8.49 0.67
N ALA A 81 -5.02 9.38 0.62
CA ALA A 81 -5.74 9.72 -0.61
C ALA A 81 -4.81 10.30 -1.69
N GLY A 82 -3.91 11.21 -1.31
CA GLY A 82 -2.96 11.83 -2.23
C GLY A 82 -1.98 10.80 -2.81
N LEU A 83 -1.34 10.02 -1.94
CA LEU A 83 -0.32 9.04 -2.33
C LEU A 83 -0.92 7.96 -3.24
N PHE A 84 -1.98 7.29 -2.80
CA PHE A 84 -2.60 6.24 -3.61
C PHE A 84 -3.35 6.82 -4.82
N GLY A 85 -3.96 8.00 -4.68
CA GLY A 85 -4.67 8.67 -5.78
C GLY A 85 -3.76 9.16 -6.89
N MET A 86 -2.49 9.49 -6.60
CA MET A 86 -1.50 9.81 -7.62
C MET A 86 -0.88 8.56 -8.25
N LEU A 87 -0.58 7.52 -7.45
CA LEU A 87 0.12 6.33 -7.93
C LEU A 87 -0.80 5.37 -8.68
N ALA A 88 -2.06 5.22 -8.26
CA ALA A 88 -2.97 4.24 -8.84
C ALA A 88 -3.31 4.50 -10.33
N PRO A 89 -3.55 5.75 -10.79
CA PRO A 89 -3.75 6.02 -12.22
C PRO A 89 -2.52 5.69 -13.06
N ILE A 90 -1.31 5.98 -12.56
CA ILE A 90 -0.06 5.62 -13.23
C ILE A 90 0.03 4.10 -13.38
N GLY A 91 -0.29 3.36 -12.31
CA GLY A 91 -0.35 1.90 -12.34
C GLY A 91 -1.40 1.36 -13.32
N VAL A 92 -2.61 1.93 -13.39
CA VAL A 92 -3.64 1.50 -14.37
C VAL A 92 -3.10 1.64 -15.79
N LEU A 93 -2.52 2.80 -16.12
CA LEU A 93 -2.03 3.11 -17.46
C LEU A 93 -0.83 2.26 -17.87
N ARG A 94 0.03 1.89 -16.92
CA ARG A 94 1.24 1.11 -17.16
C ARG A 94 0.98 -0.40 -17.19
N VAL A 95 0.13 -0.89 -16.29
CA VAL A 95 -0.15 -2.34 -16.16
C VAL A 95 -1.23 -2.79 -17.15
N ARG A 96 -2.12 -1.89 -17.59
CA ARG A 96 -3.14 -2.14 -18.64
C ARG A 96 -3.95 -3.43 -18.44
N GLY A 97 -4.35 -3.72 -17.20
CA GLY A 97 -5.13 -4.91 -16.87
C GLY A 97 -4.30 -6.20 -16.69
N SER A 98 -2.98 -6.14 -16.83
CA SER A 98 -2.10 -7.30 -16.69
C SER A 98 -2.03 -7.83 -15.25
N GLN A 99 -2.10 -9.16 -15.12
CA GLN A 99 -1.83 -9.86 -13.86
C GLN A 99 -0.34 -9.99 -13.58
N GLN A 100 0.50 -9.81 -14.60
CA GLN A 100 1.96 -9.92 -14.49
C GLN A 100 2.55 -8.73 -13.72
N ILE A 101 3.72 -8.93 -13.13
CA ILE A 101 4.46 -7.86 -12.45
C ILE A 101 5.06 -6.90 -13.48
N HIS A 102 4.83 -5.61 -13.27
CA HIS A 102 5.47 -4.50 -13.98
C HIS A 102 6.24 -3.64 -13.00
N MET A 103 7.38 -3.13 -13.43
CA MET A 103 8.16 -2.18 -12.66
C MET A 103 7.72 -0.75 -13.00
N VAL A 104 7.15 -0.04 -12.02
CA VAL A 104 6.71 1.35 -12.14
C VAL A 104 7.41 2.16 -11.07
N MET A 105 8.27 3.11 -11.48
CA MET A 105 9.06 3.94 -10.54
C MET A 105 9.87 3.10 -9.53
N GLY A 106 10.39 1.95 -9.95
CA GLY A 106 11.14 1.03 -9.08
C GLY A 106 10.28 0.17 -8.16
N MET A 107 8.95 0.31 -8.17
CA MET A 107 8.01 -0.53 -7.42
C MET A 107 7.47 -1.64 -8.32
N ALA A 108 7.44 -2.85 -7.81
CA ALA A 108 6.77 -3.97 -8.46
C ALA A 108 5.26 -3.85 -8.24
N VAL A 109 4.48 -3.80 -9.32
CA VAL A 109 3.03 -3.64 -9.27
C VAL A 109 2.35 -4.52 -10.33
N ASN A 110 1.12 -4.95 -10.06
CA ASN A 110 0.25 -5.60 -11.04
C ASN A 110 -1.19 -5.11 -10.87
N MET A 111 -2.11 -5.55 -11.73
CA MET A 111 -3.47 -5.00 -11.74
C MET A 111 -4.22 -5.24 -10.41
N PRO A 112 -4.17 -6.44 -9.80
CA PRO A 112 -4.74 -6.67 -8.47
C PRO A 112 -4.25 -5.68 -7.42
N ALA A 113 -2.93 -5.45 -7.33
CA ALA A 113 -2.38 -4.51 -6.36
C ALA A 113 -2.88 -3.09 -6.64
N ASN A 114 -2.92 -2.71 -7.90
CA ASN A 114 -3.35 -1.38 -8.31
C ASN A 114 -4.84 -1.12 -8.03
N LEU A 115 -5.71 -2.13 -8.15
CA LEU A 115 -7.12 -2.02 -7.76
C LEU A 115 -7.27 -1.75 -6.25
N VAL A 116 -6.45 -2.42 -5.43
CA VAL A 116 -6.42 -2.15 -3.98
C VAL A 116 -5.96 -0.72 -3.71
N HIS A 117 -4.98 -0.21 -4.44
CA HIS A 117 -4.55 1.19 -4.32
C HIS A 117 -5.68 2.17 -4.71
N VAL A 118 -6.43 1.91 -5.78
CA VAL A 118 -7.61 2.73 -6.14
C VAL A 118 -8.64 2.72 -5.00
N ALA A 119 -8.96 1.54 -4.46
CA ALA A 119 -9.91 1.43 -3.35
C ALA A 119 -9.42 2.20 -2.11
N TRP A 120 -8.13 2.10 -1.79
CA TRP A 120 -7.50 2.84 -0.72
C TRP A 120 -7.55 4.36 -0.94
N ALA A 121 -7.24 4.84 -2.14
CA ALA A 121 -7.36 6.24 -2.48
C ALA A 121 -8.80 6.76 -2.28
N ALA A 122 -9.79 5.98 -2.72
CA ALA A 122 -11.21 6.32 -2.58
C ALA A 122 -11.63 6.41 -1.10
N ILE A 123 -11.23 5.44 -0.27
CA ILE A 123 -11.51 5.47 1.17
C ILE A 123 -10.86 6.70 1.80
N GLY A 124 -9.58 6.95 1.53
CA GLY A 124 -8.88 8.14 2.01
C GLY A 124 -9.61 9.42 1.64
N LEU A 125 -10.04 9.56 0.38
CA LEU A 125 -10.74 10.76 -0.11
C LEU A 125 -12.10 10.98 0.59
N VAL A 126 -12.88 9.91 0.78
CA VAL A 126 -14.19 9.98 1.43
C VAL A 126 -14.07 10.42 2.90
N PHE A 127 -13.04 9.93 3.60
CA PHE A 127 -12.85 10.21 5.02
C PHE A 127 -12.02 11.47 5.29
N ALA A 128 -11.20 11.93 4.34
CA ALA A 128 -10.47 13.20 4.43
C ALA A 128 -11.36 14.44 4.44
N ARG A 129 -12.62 14.30 4.01
CA ARG A 129 -13.64 15.36 3.94
C ARG A 129 -14.57 15.42 5.16
N ARG A 130 -14.36 14.55 6.15
CA ARG A 130 -15.18 14.42 7.37
C ARG A 130 -14.38 14.82 8.61
#